data_AF-A0A7W1QLS2-F1
#
_entry.id   AF-A0A7W1QLS2-F1
#
_cell.length_a   1.000
_cell.length_b   1.000
_cell.length_c   1.000
_cell.angle_alpha   90.00
_cell.angle_beta   90.00
_cell.angle_gamma   90.00
#
_symmetry.space_group_name_H-M   'P 1'
#
loop_
_entity.id
_entity.type
_entity.pdbx_description
1 polymer ?
#
loop_
_entity_poly.entity_id
_entity_poly.type
_entity_poly.pdbx_seq_one_letter_code
_entity_poly.pdbx_strand_id
1 'polypeptide(L)'
;MALVSAVWTGEMLGQAAVDPNVAPRAAALERAGERRMAIGLLGRYLATAPDDGRAWFQLGRFYLLDARDWHLQGHRGDPDGLLYLDFAVTAFDQAIRLSVDSSTVFRGLAELERSVVYLEDSGWNAAGRARLASDAPPMPAFIIELGANLLASCPAGGVLLVGTDLEALSVWYDHGDQRSREILSLRPARYATDSVYRRRMAEAMKTDPALPIRNALAGVAARRPLCLSPTADSAAAPALTWTVSRLARVSRPVPPGPEALSVTELLAATRQGGSVWIAEVRGVYDAAAQYNGLLCTSFLPVFGDTPPAACRN
;
A
#
# COMPACT_ATOMS: atom_id res chain seq x y z
N MET A 1 10.73 -48.40 -53.22
CA MET A 1 10.97 -48.41 -51.78
C MET A 1 11.61 -47.08 -51.44
N ALA A 2 10.81 -46.13 -50.98
CA ALA A 2 11.18 -44.73 -50.77
C ALA A 2 11.67 -44.53 -49.34
N LEU A 3 12.79 -43.84 -49.17
CA LEU A 3 13.23 -43.32 -47.87
C LEU A 3 13.07 -41.81 -47.91
N VAL A 4 12.03 -41.35 -47.23
CA VAL A 4 11.72 -39.94 -47.00
C VAL A 4 12.64 -39.40 -45.92
N SER A 5 13.35 -38.33 -46.25
CA SER A 5 14.10 -37.51 -45.31
C SER A 5 13.14 -36.76 -44.40
N ALA A 6 13.19 -37.02 -43.09
CA ALA A 6 12.56 -36.18 -42.09
C ALA A 6 13.62 -35.20 -41.54
N VAL A 7 13.64 -33.99 -42.12
CA VAL A 7 14.33 -32.84 -41.53
C VAL A 7 13.50 -32.40 -40.33
N TRP A 8 14.05 -32.61 -39.12
CA TRP A 8 13.51 -32.00 -37.91
C TRP A 8 13.89 -30.52 -37.92
N THR A 9 12.94 -29.65 -38.26
CA THR A 9 13.04 -28.23 -37.96
C THR A 9 12.81 -28.07 -36.46
N GLY A 10 13.90 -28.00 -35.70
CA GLY A 10 13.86 -27.44 -34.36
C GLY A 10 13.48 -25.97 -34.47
N GLU A 11 12.23 -25.64 -34.16
CA GLU A 11 11.87 -24.27 -33.81
C GLU A 11 12.59 -23.93 -32.49
N MET A 12 13.80 -23.38 -32.61
CA MET A 12 14.29 -22.49 -31.58
C MET A 12 13.31 -21.31 -31.56
N LEU A 13 12.34 -21.34 -30.65
CA LEU A 13 11.64 -20.14 -30.20
C LEU A 13 12.71 -19.22 -29.60
N GLY A 14 13.35 -18.44 -30.47
CA GLY A 14 14.38 -17.49 -30.08
C GLY A 14 13.77 -16.49 -29.12
N GLN A 15 14.28 -16.46 -27.90
CA GLN A 15 14.01 -15.36 -26.97
C GLN A 15 14.37 -14.06 -27.71
N ALA A 16 13.39 -13.17 -27.85
CA ALA A 16 13.64 -11.87 -28.44
C ALA A 16 14.55 -11.07 -27.50
N ALA A 17 15.46 -10.29 -28.07
CA ALA A 17 16.27 -9.36 -27.28
C ALA A 17 15.36 -8.40 -26.50
N VAL A 18 15.70 -8.14 -25.24
CA VAL A 18 15.00 -7.17 -24.39
C VAL A 18 15.03 -5.78 -25.05
N ASP A 19 13.86 -5.22 -25.35
CA ASP A 19 13.69 -3.86 -25.83
C ASP A 19 13.42 -2.90 -24.65
N PRO A 20 14.39 -2.05 -24.27
CA PRO A 20 14.27 -1.17 -23.11
C PRO A 20 13.17 -0.12 -23.25
N ASN A 21 12.60 0.08 -24.45
CA ASN A 21 11.60 1.09 -24.72
C ASN A 21 10.15 0.60 -24.59
N VAL A 22 9.91 -0.71 -24.44
CA VAL A 22 8.54 -1.24 -24.41
C VAL A 22 7.77 -0.77 -23.17
N ALA A 23 8.37 -0.87 -21.98
CA ALA A 23 7.72 -0.40 -20.75
C ALA A 23 7.46 1.13 -20.75
N PRO A 24 8.42 2.00 -21.12
CA PRO A 24 8.16 3.43 -21.30
C PRO A 24 7.05 3.73 -22.33
N ARG A 25 7.02 3.02 -23.46
CA ARG A 25 5.97 3.18 -24.48
C ARG A 25 4.60 2.77 -23.95
N ALA A 26 4.52 1.65 -23.24
CA ALA A 26 3.29 1.22 -22.59
C ALA A 26 2.81 2.26 -21.55
N ALA A 27 3.72 2.82 -20.74
CA ALA A 27 3.39 3.89 -19.80
C ALA A 27 2.95 5.18 -20.50
N ALA A 28 3.42 5.46 -21.72
CA ALA A 28 2.93 6.59 -22.52
C ALA A 28 1.50 6.36 -23.03
N LEU A 29 1.19 5.14 -23.48
CA LEU A 29 -0.17 4.76 -23.89
C LEU A 29 -1.15 4.88 -22.72
N GLU A 30 -0.77 4.42 -21.52
CA GLU A 30 -1.64 4.55 -20.34
C GLU A 30 -1.92 6.01 -19.98
N ARG A 31 -0.90 6.89 -20.01
CA ARG A 31 -1.09 8.34 -19.80
C ARG A 31 -1.98 9.00 -20.86
N ALA A 32 -2.08 8.40 -22.06
CA ALA A 32 -2.99 8.85 -23.11
C ALA A 32 -4.42 8.27 -22.96
N GLY A 33 -4.70 7.50 -21.90
CA GLY A 33 -5.98 6.83 -21.68
C GLY A 33 -6.13 5.49 -22.42
N GLU A 34 -5.09 5.01 -23.09
CA GLU A 34 -5.10 3.79 -23.90
C GLU A 34 -4.60 2.56 -23.13
N ARG A 35 -4.99 2.42 -21.86
CA ARG A 35 -4.46 1.36 -20.96
C ARG A 35 -4.65 -0.06 -21.52
N ARG A 36 -5.79 -0.36 -22.14
CA ARG A 36 -6.03 -1.68 -22.77
C ARG A 36 -5.01 -1.99 -23.88
N MET A 37 -4.65 -0.99 -24.69
CA MET A 37 -3.62 -1.14 -25.71
C MET A 37 -2.24 -1.31 -25.08
N ALA A 38 -1.95 -0.62 -23.97
CA ALA A 38 -0.73 -0.78 -23.21
C ALA A 38 -0.57 -2.20 -22.64
N ILE A 39 -1.64 -2.76 -22.04
CA ILE A 39 -1.68 -4.15 -21.55
C ILE A 39 -1.48 -5.13 -22.70
N GLY A 40 -2.19 -4.96 -23.81
CA GLY A 40 -2.06 -5.83 -24.98
C GLY A 40 -0.67 -5.78 -25.62
N LEU A 41 -0.03 -4.60 -25.63
CA LEU A 41 1.36 -4.42 -26.05
C LEU A 41 2.32 -5.22 -25.17
N LEU A 42 2.22 -5.04 -23.84
CA LEU A 42 3.09 -5.73 -22.88
C LEU A 42 2.88 -7.25 -22.92
N GLY A 43 1.63 -7.72 -22.98
CA GLY A 43 1.32 -9.14 -23.04
C GLY A 43 1.91 -9.84 -24.26
N ARG A 44 1.78 -9.25 -25.45
CA ARG A 44 2.40 -9.80 -26.67
C ARG A 44 3.93 -9.76 -26.62
N TYR A 45 4.50 -8.69 -26.08
CA TYR A 45 5.95 -8.56 -25.96
C TYR A 45 6.54 -9.60 -25.00
N LEU A 46 5.95 -9.75 -23.80
CA LEU A 46 6.39 -10.69 -22.77
C LEU A 46 6.26 -12.16 -23.21
N ALA A 47 5.37 -12.47 -24.16
CA ALA A 47 5.30 -13.80 -24.77
C ALA A 47 6.60 -14.16 -25.55
N THR A 48 7.37 -13.16 -25.98
CA THR A 48 8.64 -13.34 -26.70
C THR A 48 9.87 -12.91 -25.92
N ALA A 49 9.69 -12.09 -24.87
CA ALA A 49 10.75 -11.58 -23.99
C ALA A 49 10.37 -11.77 -22.51
N PRO A 50 10.22 -13.02 -22.02
CA PRO A 50 9.77 -13.30 -20.66
C PRO A 50 10.77 -12.89 -19.57
N ASP A 51 12.02 -12.60 -19.93
CA ASP A 51 13.07 -12.20 -19.00
C ASP A 51 13.14 -10.66 -18.80
N ASP A 52 12.25 -9.90 -19.44
CA ASP A 52 12.15 -8.44 -19.21
C ASP A 52 11.33 -8.13 -17.95
N GLY A 53 12.04 -8.03 -16.82
CA GLY A 53 11.42 -7.73 -15.54
C GLY A 53 10.72 -6.36 -15.50
N ARG A 54 11.21 -5.36 -16.24
CA ARG A 54 10.59 -4.02 -16.24
C ARG A 54 9.24 -4.03 -16.93
N ALA A 55 9.12 -4.80 -18.02
CA ALA A 55 7.84 -5.03 -18.68
C ALA A 55 6.86 -5.80 -17.79
N TRP A 56 7.31 -6.84 -17.07
CA TRP A 56 6.50 -7.52 -16.06
C TRP A 56 6.00 -6.59 -14.96
N PHE A 57 6.90 -5.78 -14.38
CA PHE A 57 6.55 -4.82 -13.34
C PHE A 57 5.51 -3.81 -13.84
N GLN A 58 5.69 -3.26 -15.05
CA GLN A 58 4.74 -2.32 -15.62
C GLN A 58 3.38 -2.95 -15.90
N LEU A 59 3.36 -4.21 -16.37
CA LEU A 59 2.12 -4.97 -16.57
C LEU A 59 1.37 -5.18 -15.25
N GLY A 60 2.08 -5.56 -14.19
CA GLY A 60 1.51 -5.71 -12.84
C GLY A 60 0.90 -4.41 -12.32
N ARG A 61 1.57 -3.27 -12.56
CA ARG A 61 1.03 -1.94 -12.19
C ARG A 61 -0.28 -1.64 -12.89
N PHE A 62 -0.43 -1.97 -14.17
CA PHE A 62 -1.69 -1.76 -14.89
C PHE A 62 -2.82 -2.61 -14.35
N TYR A 63 -2.58 -3.89 -14.06
CA TYR A 63 -3.60 -4.73 -13.45
C TYR A 63 -3.98 -4.30 -12.03
N LEU A 64 -3.02 -3.82 -11.23
CA LEU A 64 -3.33 -3.22 -9.93
C LEU A 64 -4.20 -1.96 -10.05
N LEU A 65 -3.98 -1.14 -11.08
CA LEU A 65 -4.82 0.02 -11.37
C LEU A 65 -6.22 -0.40 -11.84
N ASP A 66 -6.34 -1.41 -12.71
CA ASP A 66 -7.64 -1.91 -13.16
C ASP A 66 -8.47 -2.50 -12.01
N ALA A 67 -7.83 -3.20 -11.06
CA ALA A 67 -8.47 -3.64 -9.83
C ALA A 67 -9.00 -2.45 -8.98
N ARG A 68 -8.25 -1.35 -8.91
CA ARG A 68 -8.68 -0.13 -8.21
C ARG A 68 -9.84 0.56 -8.92
N ASP A 69 -9.80 0.63 -10.24
CA ASP A 69 -10.87 1.22 -11.04
C ASP A 69 -12.15 0.39 -10.95
N TRP A 70 -12.05 -0.93 -10.79
CA TRP A 70 -13.20 -1.80 -10.53
C TRP A 70 -13.96 -1.43 -9.25
N HIS A 71 -13.24 -1.07 -8.17
CA HIS A 71 -13.87 -0.52 -6.95
C HIS A 71 -14.60 0.80 -7.25
N LEU A 72 -13.96 1.72 -7.99
CA LEU A 72 -14.54 3.02 -8.36
C LEU A 72 -15.78 2.88 -9.24
N GLN A 73 -15.85 1.84 -10.06
CA GLN A 73 -16.99 1.51 -10.91
C GLN A 73 -18.12 0.80 -10.16
N GLY A 74 -17.99 0.64 -8.84
CA GLY A 74 -19.00 0.00 -8.00
C GLY A 74 -19.06 -1.51 -8.21
N HIS A 75 -17.89 -2.15 -8.37
CA HIS A 75 -17.75 -3.60 -8.50
C HIS A 75 -18.41 -4.15 -9.77
N ARG A 76 -18.43 -3.35 -10.84
CA ARG A 76 -18.97 -3.70 -12.15
C ARG A 76 -17.84 -3.95 -13.13
N GLY A 77 -18.04 -4.90 -14.04
CA GLY A 77 -17.08 -5.22 -15.09
C GLY A 77 -16.86 -6.73 -15.22
N ASP A 78 -16.28 -7.11 -16.35
CA ASP A 78 -15.75 -8.44 -16.65
C ASP A 78 -14.36 -8.23 -17.27
N PRO A 79 -13.28 -8.77 -16.68
CA PRO A 79 -13.24 -9.62 -15.49
C PRO A 79 -13.54 -8.88 -14.18
N ASP A 80 -13.74 -9.65 -13.09
CA ASP A 80 -13.87 -9.10 -11.75
C ASP A 80 -12.52 -8.57 -11.20
N GLY A 81 -12.59 -7.82 -10.10
CA GLY A 81 -11.42 -7.22 -9.46
C GLY A 81 -10.40 -8.24 -8.94
N LEU A 82 -10.84 -9.43 -8.52
CA LEU A 82 -9.95 -10.47 -7.99
C LEU A 82 -9.06 -11.04 -9.10
N LEU A 83 -9.61 -11.26 -10.29
CA LEU A 83 -8.82 -11.73 -11.42
C LEU A 83 -7.78 -10.70 -11.87
N TYR A 84 -8.09 -9.39 -11.82
CA TYR A 84 -7.07 -8.35 -12.01
C TYR A 84 -5.95 -8.43 -10.96
N LEU A 85 -6.29 -8.67 -9.70
CA LEU A 85 -5.29 -8.83 -8.63
C LEU A 85 -4.44 -10.10 -8.82
N ASP A 86 -5.00 -11.19 -9.32
CA ASP A 86 -4.26 -12.42 -9.64
C ASP A 86 -3.25 -12.19 -10.77
N PHE A 87 -3.63 -11.44 -11.81
CA PHE A 87 -2.71 -11.03 -12.86
C PHE A 87 -1.63 -10.07 -12.35
N ALA A 88 -2.00 -9.12 -11.49
CA ALA A 88 -1.04 -8.20 -10.87
C ALA A 88 0.01 -8.96 -10.03
N VAL A 89 -0.46 -9.87 -9.17
CA VAL A 89 0.38 -10.75 -8.34
C VAL A 89 1.33 -11.56 -9.21
N THR A 90 0.81 -12.24 -10.24
CA THR A 90 1.63 -13.05 -11.14
C THR A 90 2.72 -12.22 -11.82
N ALA A 91 2.37 -11.04 -12.33
CA ALA A 91 3.32 -10.16 -13.00
C ALA A 91 4.38 -9.61 -12.03
N PHE A 92 4.00 -9.23 -10.81
CA PHE A 92 4.96 -8.79 -9.80
C PHE A 92 5.84 -9.93 -9.28
N ASP A 93 5.34 -11.16 -9.18
CA ASP A 93 6.17 -12.33 -8.82
C ASP A 93 7.26 -12.59 -9.87
N GLN A 94 6.96 -12.43 -11.17
CA GLN A 94 7.98 -12.47 -12.21
C GLN A 94 8.98 -11.31 -12.09
N ALA A 95 8.51 -10.09 -11.83
CA ALA A 95 9.38 -8.94 -11.64
C ALA A 95 10.31 -9.09 -10.43
N ILE A 96 9.83 -9.70 -9.32
CA ILE A 96 10.64 -10.04 -8.15
C ILE A 96 11.71 -11.07 -8.51
N ARG A 97 11.35 -12.14 -9.25
CA ARG A 97 12.32 -13.16 -9.70
C ARG A 97 13.43 -12.56 -10.56
N LEU A 98 13.11 -11.51 -11.30
CA LEU A 98 14.03 -10.76 -12.16
C LEU A 98 14.69 -9.56 -11.44
N SER A 99 14.58 -9.49 -10.12
CA SER A 99 15.23 -8.50 -9.25
C SER A 99 14.91 -7.05 -9.61
N VAL A 100 13.67 -6.78 -10.03
CA VAL A 100 13.23 -5.42 -10.34
C VAL A 100 12.90 -4.68 -9.05
N ASP A 101 13.53 -3.51 -8.87
CA ASP A 101 13.29 -2.62 -7.73
C ASP A 101 11.80 -2.36 -7.50
N SER A 102 11.41 -2.20 -6.23
CA SER A 102 10.03 -1.95 -5.80
C SER A 102 9.01 -3.05 -6.06
N SER A 103 9.35 -4.12 -6.79
CA SER A 103 8.40 -5.19 -7.11
C SER A 103 7.82 -5.85 -5.87
N THR A 104 8.63 -6.07 -4.83
CA THR A 104 8.17 -6.56 -3.52
C THR A 104 7.12 -5.67 -2.87
N VAL A 105 7.31 -4.34 -2.92
CA VAL A 105 6.37 -3.38 -2.33
C VAL A 105 5.06 -3.36 -3.11
N PHE A 106 5.12 -3.33 -4.44
CA PHE A 106 3.92 -3.37 -5.29
C PHE A 106 3.18 -4.71 -5.22
N ARG A 107 3.90 -5.81 -5.08
CA ARG A 107 3.33 -7.13 -4.79
C ARG A 107 2.59 -7.15 -3.45
N GLY A 108 3.16 -6.50 -2.42
CA GLY A 108 2.49 -6.29 -1.14
C GLY A 108 1.25 -5.38 -1.26
N LEU A 109 1.28 -4.35 -2.10
CA LEU A 109 0.10 -3.52 -2.38
C LEU A 109 -1.03 -4.33 -3.05
N ALA A 110 -0.70 -5.26 -3.94
CA ALA A 110 -1.71 -6.16 -4.51
C ALA A 110 -2.37 -7.04 -3.44
N GLU A 111 -1.61 -7.55 -2.46
CA GLU A 111 -2.17 -8.30 -1.33
C GLU A 111 -2.99 -7.43 -0.38
N LEU A 112 -2.56 -6.20 -0.15
CA LEU A 112 -3.35 -5.22 0.59
C LEU A 112 -4.72 -5.04 -0.08
N GLU A 113 -4.77 -4.86 -1.40
CA GLU A 113 -6.03 -4.73 -2.13
C GLU A 113 -6.86 -6.03 -2.11
N ARG A 114 -6.24 -7.21 -2.19
CA ARG A 114 -6.96 -8.48 -2.01
C ARG A 114 -7.57 -8.58 -0.61
N SER A 115 -6.87 -8.10 0.42
CA SER A 115 -7.39 -8.07 1.78
C SER A 115 -8.56 -7.09 1.95
N VAL A 116 -8.62 -6.03 1.13
CA VAL A 116 -9.76 -5.11 1.05
C VAL A 116 -10.98 -5.83 0.48
N VAL A 117 -10.82 -6.58 -0.60
CA VAL A 117 -11.91 -7.42 -1.16
C VAL A 117 -12.40 -8.45 -0.14
N TYR A 118 -11.49 -9.09 0.59
CA TYR A 118 -11.86 -10.01 1.66
C TYR A 118 -12.62 -9.31 2.80
N LEU A 119 -12.24 -8.09 3.16
CA LEU A 119 -12.97 -7.26 4.13
C LEU A 119 -14.36 -6.88 3.63
N GLU A 120 -14.50 -6.59 2.34
CA GLU A 120 -15.76 -6.24 1.70
C GLU A 120 -16.76 -7.41 1.71
N ASP A 121 -16.26 -8.62 1.46
CA ASP A 121 -17.03 -9.86 1.51
C ASP A 121 -17.36 -10.28 2.95
N SER A 122 -16.34 -10.46 3.79
CA SER A 122 -16.44 -11.14 5.09
C SER A 122 -16.52 -10.19 6.30
N GLY A 123 -16.31 -8.88 6.12
CA GLY A 123 -16.34 -7.88 7.17
C GLY A 123 -15.06 -7.76 8.01
N TRP A 124 -14.96 -6.69 8.81
CA TRP A 124 -13.73 -6.36 9.56
C TRP A 124 -13.29 -7.44 10.54
N ASN A 125 -14.21 -8.09 11.26
CA ASN A 125 -13.84 -9.08 12.27
C ASN A 125 -13.26 -10.37 11.67
N ALA A 126 -13.65 -10.73 10.45
CA ALA A 126 -13.05 -11.85 9.72
C ALA A 126 -11.72 -11.40 9.09
N ALA A 127 -11.72 -10.27 8.38
CA ALA A 127 -10.53 -9.73 7.73
C ALA A 127 -9.41 -9.38 8.70
N GLY A 128 -9.70 -8.78 9.86
CA GLY A 128 -8.71 -8.46 10.88
C GLY A 128 -8.03 -9.69 11.49
N ARG A 129 -8.64 -10.88 11.39
CA ARG A 129 -8.07 -12.16 11.86
C ARG A 129 -7.34 -12.94 10.77
N ALA A 130 -7.70 -12.75 9.50
CA ALA A 130 -7.12 -13.45 8.35
C ALA A 130 -5.84 -12.79 7.78
N ARG A 131 -5.31 -11.75 8.45
CA ARG A 131 -4.24 -10.88 7.90
C ARG A 131 -2.84 -11.47 8.00
N LEU A 132 -2.59 -12.36 7.05
CA LEU A 132 -1.45 -12.48 6.15
C LEU A 132 -1.70 -13.81 5.47
N ALA A 133 -2.08 -13.79 4.19
CA ALA A 133 -2.02 -15.02 3.41
C ALA A 133 -0.58 -15.54 3.50
N SER A 134 -0.39 -16.85 3.58
CA SER A 134 0.94 -17.49 3.61
C SER A 134 1.86 -17.05 2.47
N ASP A 135 1.29 -16.41 1.44
CA ASP A 135 1.89 -16.14 0.15
C ASP A 135 2.21 -14.63 -0.06
N ALA A 136 2.06 -13.79 0.98
CA ALA A 136 2.49 -12.40 0.92
C ALA A 136 4.04 -12.32 0.91
N PRO A 137 4.66 -11.48 0.06
CA PRO A 137 6.12 -11.41 0.00
C PRO A 137 6.69 -10.80 1.28
N PRO A 138 7.93 -11.16 1.66
CA PRO A 138 8.61 -10.52 2.78
C PRO A 138 8.81 -9.03 2.47
N MET A 139 8.28 -8.17 3.35
CA MET A 139 8.40 -6.72 3.20
C MET A 139 9.72 -6.21 3.80
N PRO A 140 10.36 -5.18 3.24
CA PRO A 140 11.54 -4.57 3.86
C PRO A 140 11.26 -4.15 5.31
N ALA A 141 12.20 -4.47 6.21
CA ALA A 141 12.02 -4.31 7.64
C ALA A 141 11.70 -2.86 8.07
N PHE A 142 12.25 -1.86 7.37
CA PHE A 142 11.96 -0.45 7.64
C PHE A 142 10.52 -0.02 7.29
N ILE A 143 9.84 -0.74 6.38
CA ILE A 143 8.40 -0.54 6.12
C ILE A 143 7.58 -1.20 7.22
N ILE A 144 7.99 -2.37 7.72
CA ILE A 144 7.33 -3.03 8.86
C ILE A 144 7.48 -2.16 10.13
N GLU A 145 8.68 -1.64 10.40
CA GLU A 145 8.96 -0.71 11.49
C GLU A 145 8.11 0.56 11.43
N LEU A 146 7.88 1.11 10.22
CA LEU A 146 6.94 2.22 10.03
C LEU A 146 5.51 1.83 10.46
N GLY A 147 5.05 0.65 10.11
CA GLY A 147 3.74 0.12 10.52
C GLY A 147 3.59 0.06 12.04
N ALA A 148 4.58 -0.54 12.70
CA ALA A 148 4.65 -0.63 14.16
C ALA A 148 4.60 0.75 14.82
N ASN A 149 5.37 1.70 14.30
CA ASN A 149 5.38 3.07 14.82
C ASN A 149 4.04 3.79 14.62
N LEU A 150 3.38 3.62 13.48
CA LEU A 150 2.06 4.21 13.22
C LEU A 150 0.98 3.61 14.13
N LEU A 151 0.98 2.30 14.31
CA LEU A 151 0.06 1.59 15.21
C LEU A 151 0.29 1.96 16.66
N ALA A 152 1.56 2.01 17.10
CA ALA A 152 1.94 2.48 18.43
C ALA A 152 1.53 3.95 18.66
N SER A 153 1.42 4.76 17.61
CA SER A 153 0.96 6.16 17.71
C SER A 153 -0.56 6.30 17.87
N CYS A 154 -1.31 5.20 17.78
CA CYS A 154 -2.76 5.19 17.98
C CYS A 154 -3.14 4.37 19.23
N PRO A 155 -4.07 4.86 20.08
CA PRO A 155 -4.53 4.10 21.23
C PRO A 155 -5.20 2.79 20.82
N ALA A 156 -5.10 1.80 21.70
CA ALA A 156 -5.84 0.55 21.58
C ALA A 156 -7.35 0.82 21.41
N GLY A 157 -8.01 0.03 20.58
CA GLY A 157 -9.41 0.24 20.20
C GLY A 157 -9.66 1.52 19.39
N GLY A 158 -8.64 2.22 18.88
CA GLY A 158 -8.80 3.42 18.06
C GLY A 158 -9.17 3.18 16.59
N VAL A 159 -9.45 4.26 15.88
CA VAL A 159 -9.59 4.29 14.41
C VAL A 159 -8.43 5.10 13.83
N LEU A 160 -7.53 4.43 13.10
CA LEU A 160 -6.40 5.03 12.43
C LEU A 160 -6.77 5.37 10.99
N LEU A 161 -6.83 6.66 10.68
CA LEU A 161 -6.94 7.16 9.32
C LEU A 161 -5.55 7.14 8.71
N VAL A 162 -5.38 6.33 7.66
CA VAL A 162 -4.15 6.26 6.86
C VAL A 162 -4.28 7.15 5.62
N GLY A 163 -3.22 7.86 5.26
CA GLY A 163 -3.19 8.86 4.20
C GLY A 163 -2.67 8.38 2.87
N THR A 164 -1.70 7.47 2.88
CA THR A 164 -1.06 6.94 1.67
C THR A 164 -1.16 5.42 1.58
N ASP A 165 -0.92 4.89 0.38
CA ASP A 165 -0.79 3.46 0.16
C ASP A 165 0.38 2.86 0.95
N LEU A 166 1.47 3.62 1.16
CA LEU A 166 2.60 3.19 1.98
C LEU A 166 2.21 3.03 3.45
N GLU A 167 1.53 4.02 4.04
CA GLU A 167 1.05 3.91 5.42
C GLU A 167 0.01 2.79 5.58
N ALA A 168 -0.88 2.63 4.59
CA ALA A 168 -1.86 1.55 4.60
C ALA A 168 -1.18 0.17 4.53
N LEU A 169 -0.18 0.03 3.66
CA LEU A 169 0.63 -1.18 3.51
C LEU A 169 1.44 -1.50 4.76
N SER A 170 2.13 -0.51 5.33
CA SER A 170 2.97 -0.69 6.51
C SER A 170 2.14 -1.14 7.70
N VAL A 171 0.99 -0.46 7.94
CA VAL A 171 0.04 -0.86 8.97
C VAL A 171 -0.49 -2.26 8.71
N TRP A 172 -0.79 -2.61 7.45
CA TRP A 172 -1.28 -3.94 7.08
C TRP A 172 -0.26 -5.08 7.30
N TYR A 173 1.03 -4.81 7.12
CA TYR A 173 2.09 -5.80 7.38
C TYR A 173 2.41 -5.97 8.87
N ASP A 174 2.26 -4.93 9.68
CA ASP A 174 2.57 -4.97 11.11
C ASP A 174 1.38 -5.48 11.95
N HIS A 175 1.21 -6.80 12.03
CA HIS A 175 0.07 -7.45 12.73
C HIS A 175 0.50 -8.47 13.80
N GLY A 176 1.78 -8.43 14.20
CA GLY A 176 2.37 -9.38 15.14
C GLY A 176 1.72 -9.38 16.54
N ASP A 177 1.16 -8.25 16.98
CA ASP A 177 0.62 -8.08 18.34
C ASP A 177 -0.91 -8.00 18.40
N GLN A 178 -1.49 -8.54 19.47
CA GLN A 178 -2.93 -8.50 19.76
C GLN A 178 -3.47 -7.07 19.85
N ARG A 179 -2.67 -6.14 20.37
CA ARG A 179 -3.05 -4.72 20.49
C ARG A 179 -3.29 -4.06 19.13
N SER A 180 -2.42 -4.34 18.15
CA SER A 180 -2.56 -3.81 16.79
C SER A 180 -3.85 -4.26 16.11
N ARG A 181 -4.41 -5.43 16.50
CA ARG A 181 -5.68 -5.96 15.97
C ARG A 181 -6.92 -5.19 16.44
N GLU A 182 -6.81 -4.44 17.53
CA GLU A 182 -7.91 -3.61 18.04
C GLU A 182 -8.02 -2.26 17.31
N ILE A 183 -6.96 -1.86 16.59
CA ILE A 183 -6.92 -0.62 15.83
C ILE A 183 -7.58 -0.86 14.47
N LEU A 184 -8.62 -0.07 14.19
CA LEU A 184 -9.31 -0.10 12.91
C LEU A 184 -8.61 0.85 11.93
N SER A 185 -7.91 0.29 10.95
CA SER A 185 -7.32 1.06 9.85
C SER A 185 -8.38 1.42 8.81
N LEU A 186 -8.47 2.71 8.49
CA LEU A 186 -9.48 3.29 7.61
C LEU A 186 -8.78 4.12 6.52
N ARG A 187 -9.12 3.86 5.26
CA ARG A 187 -8.70 4.68 4.11
C ARG A 187 -9.83 5.66 3.74
N PRO A 188 -9.71 6.97 4.04
CA PRO A 188 -10.81 7.92 3.82
C PRO A 188 -11.26 8.01 2.35
N ALA A 189 -10.30 8.01 1.41
CA ALA A 189 -10.59 8.06 -0.03
C ALA A 189 -11.45 6.87 -0.49
N ARG A 190 -11.18 5.66 0.03
CA ARG A 190 -12.01 4.48 -0.25
C ARG A 190 -13.38 4.56 0.39
N TYR A 191 -13.48 5.04 1.63
CA TYR A 191 -14.79 5.24 2.26
C TYR A 191 -15.68 6.19 1.45
N ALA A 192 -15.09 7.23 0.85
CA ALA A 192 -15.83 8.15 0.00
C ALA A 192 -16.30 7.52 -1.32
N THR A 193 -15.47 6.69 -1.95
CA THR A 193 -15.67 6.24 -3.34
C THR A 193 -16.27 4.84 -3.47
N ASP A 194 -15.94 3.90 -2.58
CA ASP A 194 -16.41 2.53 -2.62
C ASP A 194 -17.55 2.31 -1.60
N SER A 195 -18.74 2.02 -2.11
CA SER A 195 -19.94 1.79 -1.29
C SER A 195 -19.92 0.50 -0.47
N VAL A 196 -19.24 -0.54 -0.96
CA VAL A 196 -19.11 -1.83 -0.27
C VAL A 196 -18.11 -1.68 0.87
N TYR A 197 -16.93 -1.10 0.60
CA TYR A 197 -15.96 -0.75 1.63
C TYR A 197 -16.58 0.14 2.70
N ARG A 198 -17.26 1.22 2.29
CA ARG A 198 -17.95 2.15 3.18
C ARG A 198 -18.92 1.43 4.10
N ARG A 199 -19.75 0.52 3.57
CA ARG A 199 -20.71 -0.26 4.35
C ARG A 199 -20.01 -1.09 5.43
N ARG A 200 -18.96 -1.83 5.08
CA ARG A 200 -18.22 -2.69 6.03
C ARG A 200 -17.47 -1.90 7.08
N MET A 201 -16.86 -0.78 6.69
CA MET A 201 -16.19 0.11 7.64
C MET A 201 -17.18 0.79 8.56
N ALA A 202 -18.34 1.21 8.06
CA ALA A 202 -19.39 1.80 8.88
C ALA A 202 -19.94 0.80 9.91
N GLU A 203 -20.15 -0.45 9.51
CA GLU A 203 -20.52 -1.56 10.40
C GLU A 203 -19.49 -1.73 11.52
N ALA A 204 -18.20 -1.82 11.17
CA ALA A 204 -17.10 -1.96 12.13
C ALA A 204 -16.95 -0.75 13.07
N MET A 205 -17.26 0.45 12.57
CA MET A 205 -17.29 1.68 13.36
C MET A 205 -18.61 1.89 14.12
N LYS A 206 -19.62 1.05 13.90
CA LYS A 206 -21.00 1.18 14.41
C LYS A 206 -21.65 2.53 14.06
N THR A 207 -21.58 2.91 12.79
CA THR A 207 -22.14 4.16 12.25
C THR A 207 -22.98 3.90 10.99
N ASP A 208 -23.79 4.87 10.58
CA ASP A 208 -24.57 4.81 9.35
C ASP A 208 -23.65 4.93 8.11
N PRO A 209 -23.68 3.98 7.15
CA PRO A 209 -22.90 4.03 5.92
C PRO A 209 -23.36 5.08 4.89
N ALA A 210 -24.52 5.72 5.09
CA ALA A 210 -24.97 6.83 4.26
C ALA A 210 -24.26 8.16 4.62
N LEU A 211 -23.62 8.23 5.79
CA LEU A 211 -22.95 9.44 6.25
C LEU A 211 -21.65 9.69 5.47
N PRO A 212 -21.38 10.95 5.08
CA PRO A 212 -20.03 11.36 4.67
C PRO A 212 -19.01 11.03 5.77
N ILE A 213 -17.79 10.68 5.39
CA ILE A 213 -16.78 10.16 6.34
C ILE A 213 -16.57 11.09 7.54
N ARG A 214 -16.53 12.40 7.31
CA ARG A 214 -16.37 13.40 8.37
C ARG A 214 -17.48 13.33 9.43
N ASN A 215 -18.72 13.15 9.00
CA ASN A 215 -19.89 13.06 9.89
C ASN A 215 -19.93 11.72 10.61
N ALA A 216 -19.61 10.63 9.90
CA ALA A 216 -19.47 9.31 10.49
C ALA A 216 -18.42 9.32 11.62
N LEU A 217 -17.24 9.91 11.35
CA LEU A 217 -16.15 10.02 12.32
C LEU A 217 -16.48 10.95 13.50
N ALA A 218 -17.24 12.03 13.29
CA ALA A 218 -17.72 12.87 14.39
C ALA A 218 -18.52 12.06 15.42
N GLY A 219 -19.41 11.17 14.95
CA GLY A 219 -20.16 10.26 15.83
C GLY A 219 -19.28 9.18 16.46
N VAL A 220 -18.28 8.68 15.74
CA VAL A 220 -17.32 7.68 16.26
C VAL A 220 -16.43 8.26 17.36
N ALA A 221 -16.02 9.52 17.24
CA ALA A 221 -15.12 10.19 18.18
C ALA A 221 -15.67 10.24 19.62
N ALA A 222 -16.99 10.13 19.81
CA ALA A 222 -17.63 10.05 21.11
C ALA A 222 -17.39 8.71 21.84
N ARG A 223 -17.04 7.64 21.12
CA ARG A 223 -16.86 6.29 21.67
C ARG A 223 -15.45 5.71 21.47
N ARG A 224 -14.74 6.11 20.43
CA ARG A 224 -13.39 5.60 20.10
C ARG A 224 -12.43 6.77 19.85
N PRO A 225 -11.15 6.64 20.22
CA PRO A 225 -10.14 7.61 19.80
C PRO A 225 -9.95 7.54 18.28
N LEU A 226 -9.88 8.70 17.64
CA LEU A 226 -9.48 8.83 16.25
C LEU A 226 -8.00 9.19 16.19
N CYS A 227 -7.29 8.66 15.21
CA CYS A 227 -5.88 8.90 14.97
C CYS A 227 -5.70 9.31 13.51
N LEU A 228 -5.04 10.44 13.25
CA LEU A 228 -4.61 10.85 11.92
C LEU A 228 -3.14 10.49 11.79
N SER A 229 -2.82 9.62 10.83
CA SER A 229 -1.43 9.40 10.43
C SER A 229 -0.83 10.70 9.83
N PRO A 230 0.51 10.77 9.67
CA PRO A 230 1.18 11.96 9.18
C PRO A 230 0.67 12.49 7.83
N THR A 231 0.38 11.58 6.90
CA THR A 231 -0.07 11.96 5.56
C THR A 231 -1.59 11.93 5.38
N ALA A 232 -2.36 11.62 6.44
CA ALA A 232 -3.82 11.60 6.38
C ALA A 232 -4.39 12.99 6.06
N ASP A 233 -5.31 13.04 5.09
CA ASP A 233 -6.04 14.25 4.76
C ASP A 233 -6.92 14.69 5.93
N SER A 234 -6.53 15.81 6.55
CA SER A 234 -7.27 16.40 7.66
C SER A 234 -8.68 16.88 7.28
N ALA A 235 -8.98 17.09 5.99
CA ALA A 235 -10.33 17.45 5.54
C ALA A 235 -11.33 16.30 5.71
N ALA A 236 -10.86 15.04 5.71
CA ALA A 236 -11.69 13.88 6.04
C ALA A 236 -12.00 13.77 7.55
N ALA A 237 -11.28 14.52 8.39
CA ALA A 237 -11.40 14.46 9.83
C ALA A 237 -12.48 15.44 10.37
N PRO A 238 -13.21 15.07 11.42
CA PRO A 238 -14.13 15.98 12.10
C PRO A 238 -13.38 17.13 12.78
N ALA A 239 -14.06 18.26 12.97
CA ALA A 239 -13.52 19.39 13.72
C ALA A 239 -13.46 19.05 15.21
N LEU A 240 -12.30 18.58 15.67
CA LEU A 240 -12.02 18.19 17.04
C LEU A 240 -10.73 18.86 17.52
N THR A 241 -10.53 18.87 18.83
CA THR A 241 -9.21 19.17 19.40
C THR A 241 -8.30 17.97 19.18
N TRP A 242 -7.24 18.17 18.42
CA TRP A 242 -6.23 17.14 18.13
C TRP A 242 -5.02 17.36 19.02
N THR A 243 -4.59 16.30 19.71
CA THR A 243 -3.35 16.29 20.47
C THR A 243 -2.30 15.45 19.74
N VAL A 244 -1.04 15.81 19.86
CA VAL A 244 0.05 15.03 19.26
C VAL A 244 0.28 13.76 20.08
N SER A 245 0.44 12.62 19.41
CA SER A 245 0.85 11.36 20.00
C SER A 245 1.85 10.66 19.09
N ARG A 246 3.15 10.75 19.44
CA ARG A 246 4.23 10.12 18.65
C ARG A 246 4.18 10.56 17.19
N LEU A 247 3.89 9.66 16.25
CA LEU A 247 3.74 10.00 14.84
C LEU A 247 2.34 10.52 14.48
N ALA A 248 1.30 10.31 15.28
CA ALA A 248 -0.07 10.63 14.89
C ALA A 248 -0.61 11.87 15.62
N ARG A 249 -1.73 12.39 15.12
CA ARG A 249 -2.59 13.30 15.88
C ARG A 249 -3.81 12.53 16.35
N VAL A 250 -4.14 12.63 17.64
CA VAL A 250 -5.19 11.84 18.28
C VAL A 250 -6.28 12.73 18.86
N SER A 251 -7.54 12.29 18.77
CA SER A 251 -8.70 13.07 19.20
C SER A 251 -8.95 13.05 20.70
N ARG A 252 -8.15 12.30 21.46
CA ARG A 252 -8.23 12.18 22.92
C ARG A 252 -6.82 12.14 23.48
N PRO A 253 -6.55 12.77 24.64
CA PRO A 253 -5.28 12.63 25.33
C PRO A 253 -4.99 11.15 25.59
N VAL A 254 -3.77 10.74 25.30
CA VAL A 254 -3.31 9.37 25.48
C VAL A 254 -2.20 9.42 26.51
N PRO A 255 -2.29 8.68 27.62
CA PRO A 255 -1.14 8.51 28.50
C PRO A 255 0.04 7.99 27.66
N PRO A 256 1.26 8.49 27.88
CA PRO A 256 2.43 7.96 27.18
C PRO A 256 2.51 6.45 27.43
N GLY A 257 2.32 5.67 26.37
CA GLY A 257 2.48 4.22 26.42
C GLY A 257 3.97 3.84 26.56
N PRO A 258 4.28 2.60 26.99
CA PRO A 258 5.66 2.16 27.19
C PRO A 258 6.45 1.97 25.88
N GLU A 259 5.79 1.78 24.74
CA GLU A 259 6.45 1.52 23.46
C GLU A 259 7.17 2.79 22.94
N ALA A 260 8.49 2.79 22.90
CA ALA A 260 9.23 3.82 22.18
C ALA A 260 9.08 3.60 20.67
N LEU A 261 9.14 4.69 19.89
CA LEU A 261 9.29 4.57 18.44
C LEU A 261 10.68 3.97 18.13
N SER A 262 10.76 3.04 17.17
CA SER A 262 12.02 2.50 16.67
C SER A 262 12.33 3.06 15.28
N VAL A 263 13.58 3.39 15.01
CA VAL A 263 14.05 3.79 13.66
C VAL A 263 15.28 2.98 13.26
N THR A 264 15.47 1.82 13.88
CA THR A 264 16.66 0.98 13.74
C THR A 264 16.76 0.42 12.34
N GLU A 265 15.66 -0.10 11.81
CA GLU A 265 15.61 -0.69 10.47
C GLU A 265 15.73 0.38 9.39
N LEU A 266 15.09 1.54 9.59
CA LEU A 266 15.26 2.68 8.69
C LEU A 266 16.71 3.18 8.65
N LEU A 267 17.37 3.28 9.81
CA LEU A 267 18.78 3.67 9.89
C LEU A 267 19.70 2.65 9.21
N ALA A 268 19.46 1.36 9.43
CA ALA A 268 20.21 0.29 8.79
C ALA A 268 20.07 0.35 7.26
N ALA A 269 18.83 0.49 6.76
CA ALA A 269 18.56 0.62 5.33
C ALA A 269 19.19 1.89 4.73
N THR A 270 19.14 3.01 5.44
CA THR A 270 19.75 4.28 4.99
C THR A 270 21.26 4.16 4.82
N ARG A 271 21.95 3.43 5.72
CA ARG A 271 23.40 3.19 5.62
C ARG A 271 23.78 2.26 4.48
N GLN A 272 22.93 1.29 4.17
CA GLN A 272 23.15 0.36 3.05
C GLN A 272 22.90 1.05 1.70
N GLY A 273 22.02 2.06 1.66
CA GLY A 273 21.61 2.76 0.44
C GLY A 273 20.73 1.88 -0.46
N GLY A 274 20.25 2.45 -1.57
CA GLY A 274 19.73 1.64 -2.69
C GLY A 274 18.23 1.35 -2.73
N SER A 275 17.38 2.00 -1.93
CA SER A 275 15.91 1.86 -2.08
C SER A 275 15.21 3.20 -2.12
N VAL A 276 14.40 3.40 -3.17
CA VAL A 276 13.52 4.58 -3.31
C VAL A 276 12.53 4.72 -2.15
N TRP A 277 12.18 3.60 -1.51
CA TRP A 277 11.25 3.57 -0.38
C TRP A 277 11.85 4.12 0.91
N ILE A 278 13.18 4.25 1.03
CA ILE A 278 13.80 4.91 2.19
C ILE A 278 13.37 6.37 2.24
N ALA A 279 13.37 7.06 1.10
CA ALA A 279 12.94 8.45 1.01
C ALA A 279 11.43 8.60 1.31
N GLU A 280 10.61 7.68 0.81
CA GLU A 280 9.16 7.69 1.05
C GLU A 280 8.82 7.43 2.53
N VAL A 281 9.45 6.42 3.16
CA VAL A 281 9.28 6.14 4.59
C VAL A 281 9.76 7.30 5.44
N ARG A 282 10.92 7.88 5.12
CA ARG A 282 11.41 9.10 5.75
C ARG A 282 10.41 10.25 5.60
N GLY A 283 9.79 10.41 4.44
CA GLY A 283 8.78 11.43 4.18
C GLY A 283 7.60 11.39 5.17
N VAL A 284 7.22 10.20 5.66
CA VAL A 284 6.19 10.05 6.70
C VAL A 284 6.66 10.62 8.04
N TYR A 285 7.93 10.42 8.41
CA TYR A 285 8.52 11.03 9.62
C TYR A 285 8.70 12.54 9.48
N ASP A 286 9.11 13.01 8.29
CA ASP A 286 9.22 14.44 7.98
C ASP A 286 7.85 15.14 8.10
N ALA A 287 6.78 14.49 7.61
CA ALA A 287 5.40 14.98 7.76
C ALA A 287 4.97 15.01 9.24
N ALA A 288 5.33 13.99 10.03
CA ALA A 288 5.02 13.95 11.46
C ALA A 288 5.73 15.07 12.24
N ALA A 289 6.97 15.39 11.87
CA ALA A 289 7.76 16.45 12.51
C ALA A 289 7.13 17.85 12.34
N GLN A 290 6.26 18.06 11.34
CA GLN A 290 5.55 19.33 11.13
C GLN A 290 4.64 19.71 12.30
N TYR A 291 4.13 18.73 13.05
CA TYR A 291 3.29 18.97 14.23
C TYR A 291 3.88 18.40 15.51
N ASN A 292 4.92 17.55 15.44
CA ASN A 292 5.61 17.02 16.60
C ASN A 292 7.10 17.40 16.61
N GLY A 293 7.40 18.58 17.15
CA GLY A 293 8.78 19.07 17.25
C GLY A 293 9.73 18.19 18.09
N LEU A 294 9.20 17.32 18.96
CA LEU A 294 10.03 16.38 19.73
C LEU A 294 10.71 15.32 18.84
N LEU A 295 10.19 15.09 17.63
CA LEU A 295 10.82 14.19 16.66
C LEU A 295 12.12 14.79 16.12
N CYS A 296 12.26 16.12 16.07
CA CYS A 296 13.46 16.78 15.54
C CYS A 296 14.73 16.41 16.32
N THR A 297 14.62 16.28 17.64
CA THR A 297 15.74 15.85 18.50
C THR A 297 15.84 14.33 18.55
N SER A 298 14.70 13.64 18.66
CA SER A 298 14.65 12.19 18.83
C SER A 298 15.12 11.43 17.59
N PHE A 299 14.87 11.98 16.39
CA PHE A 299 15.21 11.39 15.09
C PHE A 299 16.30 12.16 14.35
N LEU A 300 17.14 12.90 15.08
CA LEU A 300 18.37 13.48 14.52
C LEU A 300 19.19 12.45 13.69
N PRO A 301 19.34 11.17 14.10
CA PRO A 301 20.05 10.18 13.30
C PRO A 301 19.40 9.87 11.93
N VAL A 302 18.08 10.03 11.81
CA VAL A 302 17.31 9.78 10.58
C VAL A 302 17.33 11.01 9.67
N PHE A 303 17.18 12.20 10.26
CA PHE A 303 17.14 13.45 9.51
C PHE A 303 18.53 13.91 9.05
N GLY A 304 19.56 13.60 9.83
CA GLY A 304 20.96 13.94 9.55
C GLY A 304 21.13 15.40 9.13
N ASP A 305 21.91 15.63 8.08
CA ASP A 305 22.21 16.97 7.56
C ASP A 305 21.07 17.56 6.69
N THR A 306 19.97 16.84 6.54
CA THR A 306 18.84 17.26 5.69
C THR A 306 17.54 17.40 6.50
N PRO A 307 17.53 18.12 7.63
CA PRO A 307 16.36 18.18 8.50
C PRO A 307 15.11 18.72 7.76
N PRO A 308 13.92 18.18 8.08
CA PRO A 308 12.67 18.72 7.55
C PRO A 308 12.53 20.18 7.99
N ALA A 309 11.78 20.99 7.23
CA ALA A 309 11.69 22.43 7.48
C ALA A 309 11.26 22.78 8.92
N ALA A 310 10.43 21.95 9.54
CA ALA A 310 9.97 22.09 10.92
C ALA A 310 11.09 21.93 11.98
N CYS A 311 12.22 21.32 11.63
CA CYS A 311 13.35 21.02 12.51
C CYS A 311 14.57 21.92 12.29
N ARG A 312 14.45 22.99 11.50
CA ARG A 312 15.57 23.91 11.17
C ARG A 312 15.70 25.10 12.13
N ASN A 313 14.84 25.17 13.15
CA ASN A 313 14.79 26.25 14.12
C ASN A 313 15.47 25.85 15.43
#